data_AF-A0A1H0M2S6-F1
#
_entry.id   AF-A0A1H0M2S6-F1
#
_cell.length_a   1.000
_cell.length_b   1.000
_cell.length_c   1.000
_cell.angle_alpha   90.00
_cell.angle_beta   90.00
_cell.angle_gamma   90.00
#
_symmetry.space_group_name_H-M   'P 1'
#
loop_
_entity.id
_entity.type
_entity.pdbx_description
1 polymer ?
#
loop_
_entity_poly.entity_id
_entity_poly.type
_entity_poly.pdbx_seq_one_letter_code
_entity_poly.pdbx_strand_id
1 'polypeptide(L)'
;MKNWQTNVPEAFLSPYQMGHLAGIGEGKVNGIPIRIEPVITRHDWKTIHKGWITMPIYNKLVRDKIPDIIAKSGKSYEIQHLSDKAYVKELERKLVEETEEYLETGNDEESVEELADFLELVRALAVRHGCSFDELEDVRRRKAEERGAFKERIYLVEVEDES
;
A
#
# COMPACT_ATOMS: atom_id res chain seq x y z
N MET A 1 19.81 -30.66 -3.09
CA MET A 1 18.91 -29.48 -3.11
C MET A 1 19.67 -28.36 -2.44
N LYS A 2 19.88 -27.24 -3.15
CA LYS A 2 20.82 -26.18 -2.74
C LYS A 2 20.18 -25.29 -1.67
N ASN A 3 20.87 -25.16 -0.53
CA ASN A 3 20.56 -24.21 0.52
C ASN A 3 20.73 -22.78 -0.02
N TRP A 4 19.67 -21.99 0.01
CA TRP A 4 19.74 -20.54 -0.12
C TRP A 4 19.84 -19.96 1.30
N GLN A 5 21.05 -19.69 1.76
CA GLN A 5 21.28 -18.77 2.87
C GLN A 5 21.49 -17.39 2.25
N THR A 6 20.49 -16.52 2.38
CA THR A 6 20.59 -15.13 1.96
C THR A 6 21.40 -14.34 3.00
N ASN A 7 22.63 -13.97 2.66
CA ASN A 7 23.40 -12.97 3.39
C ASN A 7 22.86 -11.58 3.03
N VAL A 8 21.82 -11.12 3.72
CA VAL A 8 21.37 -9.73 3.69
C VAL A 8 21.64 -9.14 5.09
N PRO A 9 22.38 -8.03 5.22
CA PRO A 9 22.64 -7.41 6.50
C PRO A 9 21.32 -7.05 7.20
N GLU A 10 21.24 -7.32 8.50
CA GLU A 10 20.03 -7.17 9.34
C GLU A 10 19.41 -5.75 9.30
N ALA A 11 20.22 -4.74 8.98
CA ALA A 11 19.82 -3.35 8.81
C ALA A 11 18.99 -3.07 7.53
N PHE A 12 18.87 -4.03 6.61
CA PHE A 12 18.09 -3.92 5.37
C PHE A 12 16.84 -4.79 5.35
N LEU A 13 16.54 -5.47 6.47
CA LEU A 13 15.34 -6.27 6.59
C LEU A 13 14.18 -5.38 7.08
N SER A 14 13.15 -5.26 6.25
CA SER A 14 11.87 -4.67 6.67
C SER A 14 11.33 -5.42 7.90
N PRO A 15 10.61 -4.79 8.84
CA PRO A 15 9.93 -5.47 9.95
C PRO A 15 9.11 -6.70 9.50
N TYR A 16 8.68 -6.74 8.24
CA TYR A 16 8.01 -7.88 7.61
C TYR A 16 8.90 -9.12 7.45
N GLN A 17 10.19 -8.96 7.13
CA GLN A 17 11.12 -10.08 6.94
C GLN A 17 11.56 -10.74 8.26
N MET A 18 11.42 -10.05 9.39
CA MET A 18 11.66 -10.65 10.72
C MET A 18 10.48 -11.50 11.24
N GLY A 19 9.28 -11.36 10.66
CA GLY A 19 8.06 -12.03 11.15
C GLY A 19 7.94 -13.51 10.79
N HIS A 20 8.77 -14.02 9.86
CA HIS A 20 8.63 -15.38 9.30
C HIS A 20 9.47 -16.45 10.03
N LEU A 21 9.68 -16.31 11.35
CA LEU A 21 10.35 -17.31 12.19
C LEU A 21 9.60 -17.72 13.47
N ALA A 22 8.39 -17.22 13.71
CA ALA A 22 7.60 -17.63 14.88
C ALA A 22 6.63 -18.77 14.53
N GLY A 23 7.07 -20.01 14.76
CA GLY A 23 6.24 -21.21 14.67
C GLY A 23 5.09 -21.21 15.69
N ILE A 24 3.96 -21.76 15.27
CA ILE A 24 2.76 -22.06 16.08
C ILE A 24 3.09 -23.15 17.11
N GLY A 25 2.82 -22.88 18.40
CA GLY A 25 2.95 -23.87 19.48
C GLY A 25 2.28 -23.43 20.77
N GLU A 26 1.70 -24.38 21.50
CA GLU A 26 1.15 -24.17 22.85
C GLU A 26 2.29 -24.13 23.87
N GLY A 27 2.31 -23.11 24.74
CA GLY A 27 3.32 -22.94 25.77
C GLY A 27 2.72 -22.58 27.14
N LYS A 28 3.55 -22.63 28.18
CA LYS A 28 3.19 -22.17 29.53
C LYS A 28 4.21 -21.13 30.02
N VAL A 29 3.75 -20.03 30.59
CA VAL A 29 4.57 -19.08 31.36
C VAL A 29 4.05 -19.08 32.80
N ASN A 30 4.93 -19.32 33.77
CA ASN A 30 4.60 -19.41 35.19
C ASN A 30 3.43 -20.36 35.51
N GLY A 31 3.35 -21.49 34.80
CA GLY A 31 2.30 -22.50 34.99
C GLY A 31 0.95 -22.17 34.35
N ILE A 32 0.79 -20.98 33.77
CA ILE A 32 -0.43 -20.56 33.07
C ILE A 32 -0.31 -20.93 31.59
N PRO A 33 -1.26 -21.69 31.01
CA PRO A 33 -1.29 -21.96 29.59
C PRO A 33 -1.54 -20.66 28.82
N ILE A 34 -0.64 -20.37 27.88
CA ILE A 34 -0.74 -19.23 26.96
C ILE A 34 -0.90 -19.76 25.55
N ARG A 35 -1.97 -19.32 24.90
CA ARG A 35 -2.17 -19.53 23.46
C ARG A 35 -1.54 -18.35 22.74
N ILE A 36 -0.50 -18.62 21.95
CA ILE A 36 0.06 -17.61 21.06
C ILE A 36 -0.87 -17.54 19.85
N GLU A 37 -1.75 -16.55 19.84
CA GLU A 37 -2.51 -16.16 18.65
C GLU A 37 -1.51 -15.65 17.60
N PRO A 38 -1.70 -15.93 16.30
CA PRO A 38 -0.86 -15.35 15.27
C PRO A 38 -0.91 -13.83 15.37
N VAL A 39 0.25 -13.18 15.32
CA VAL A 39 0.34 -11.73 15.16
C VAL A 39 -0.32 -11.41 13.81
N ILE A 40 -1.54 -10.89 13.87
CA ILE A 40 -2.31 -10.46 12.69
C ILE A 40 -1.50 -9.37 11.99
N THR A 41 -1.05 -9.63 10.77
CA THR A 41 -0.44 -8.61 9.92
C THR A 41 -1.54 -7.76 9.28
N ARG A 42 -1.25 -6.46 9.15
CA ARG A 42 -2.18 -5.35 8.90
C ARG A 42 -2.96 -5.48 7.60
N HIS A 43 -4.23 -5.79 7.72
CA HIS A 43 -5.36 -5.10 7.09
C HIS A 43 -6.52 -5.30 8.07
N ASP A 44 -6.51 -4.54 9.17
CA ASP A 44 -7.45 -4.68 10.30
C ASP A 44 -8.87 -4.25 9.89
N TRP A 45 -9.59 -5.15 9.23
CA TRP A 45 -11.03 -5.09 9.11
C TRP A 45 -11.63 -5.40 10.49
N LYS A 46 -12.32 -4.44 11.10
CA LYS A 46 -13.07 -4.71 12.33
C LYS A 46 -14.30 -5.54 11.97
N THR A 47 -14.54 -6.65 12.64
CA THR A 47 -15.74 -7.49 12.41
C THR A 47 -16.87 -7.05 13.32
N ILE A 48 -17.99 -6.58 12.76
CA ILE A 48 -19.22 -6.43 13.55
C ILE A 48 -19.94 -7.78 13.60
N HIS A 49 -20.28 -8.24 14.81
CA HIS A 49 -21.03 -9.47 15.03
C HIS A 49 -22.51 -9.12 15.32
N LYS A 50 -23.40 -9.34 14.35
CA LYS A 50 -24.86 -9.33 14.55
C LYS A 50 -25.41 -10.73 14.21
N GLY A 51 -25.36 -11.65 15.19
CA GLY A 51 -25.63 -13.08 14.94
C GLY A 51 -24.52 -13.78 14.15
N TRP A 52 -24.82 -14.93 13.52
CA TRP A 52 -23.85 -15.80 12.80
C TRP A 52 -23.28 -15.22 11.48
N ILE A 53 -23.48 -13.93 11.22
CA ILE A 53 -23.00 -13.27 10.01
C ILE A 53 -21.86 -12.33 10.38
N THR A 54 -20.67 -12.59 9.83
CA THR A 54 -19.51 -11.70 9.91
C THR A 54 -19.58 -10.71 8.75
N MET A 55 -19.60 -9.41 9.05
CA MET A 55 -19.49 -8.37 8.02
C MET A 55 -18.10 -7.72 8.09
N PRO A 56 -17.31 -7.75 6.99
CA PRO A 56 -16.03 -7.07 6.94
C PRO A 56 -16.23 -5.55 6.95
N ILE A 57 -15.50 -4.84 7.82
CA ILE A 57 -15.40 -3.37 7.78
C ILE A 57 -14.14 -2.98 7.00
N TYR A 58 -14.30 -2.20 5.94
CA TYR A 58 -13.19 -1.84 5.05
C TYR A 58 -12.52 -0.49 5.35
N ASN A 59 -13.27 0.54 5.79
CA ASN A 59 -12.74 1.87 6.15
C ASN A 59 -11.68 2.44 5.19
N LYS A 60 -11.96 2.40 3.88
CA LYS A 60 -11.03 2.88 2.84
C LYS A 60 -11.67 3.87 1.89
N LEU A 61 -10.83 4.74 1.33
CA LEU A 61 -11.21 5.59 0.22
C LEU A 61 -11.43 4.70 -1.01
N VAL A 62 -12.50 4.96 -1.76
CA VAL A 62 -12.84 4.21 -2.98
C VAL A 62 -13.16 5.18 -4.11
N ARG A 63 -13.03 4.73 -5.36
CA ARG A 63 -13.47 5.50 -6.54
C ARG A 63 -14.98 5.73 -6.49
N ASP A 64 -15.44 6.85 -7.06
CA ASP A 64 -16.83 7.31 -6.95
C ASP A 64 -17.90 6.32 -7.44
N LYS A 65 -17.54 5.43 -8.37
CA LYS A 65 -18.45 4.43 -8.94
C LYS A 65 -18.51 3.11 -8.16
N ILE A 66 -17.64 2.91 -7.17
CA ILE A 66 -17.61 1.68 -6.37
C ILE A 66 -18.95 1.44 -5.63
N PRO A 67 -19.60 2.44 -5.00
CA PRO A 67 -20.92 2.26 -4.40
C PRO A 67 -21.97 1.70 -5.38
N ASP A 68 -22.01 2.21 -6.62
CA ASP A 68 -22.94 1.74 -7.65
C ASP A 68 -22.63 0.30 -8.10
N ILE A 69 -21.34 -0.05 -8.20
CA ILE A 69 -20.91 -1.41 -8.55
C ILE A 69 -21.33 -2.38 -7.44
N ILE A 70 -21.15 -2.01 -6.16
CA ILE A 70 -21.58 -2.81 -5.02
C ILE A 70 -23.11 -2.97 -5.03
N ALA A 71 -23.86 -1.89 -5.26
CA ALA A 71 -25.32 -1.91 -5.35
C ALA A 71 -25.81 -2.89 -6.43
N LYS A 72 -25.21 -2.84 -7.62
CA LYS A 72 -25.54 -3.73 -8.75
C LYS A 72 -25.25 -5.21 -8.45
N SER A 73 -24.32 -5.50 -7.55
CA SER A 73 -24.04 -6.86 -7.08
C SER A 73 -25.05 -7.38 -6.02
N GLY A 74 -26.05 -6.58 -5.65
CA GLY A 74 -27.08 -6.94 -4.67
C GLY A 74 -26.60 -6.91 -3.22
N LYS A 75 -25.40 -6.35 -2.96
CA LYS A 75 -24.83 -6.23 -1.62
C LYS A 75 -25.27 -4.92 -0.95
N SER A 76 -25.52 -4.98 0.35
CA SER A 76 -25.70 -3.78 1.17
C SER A 76 -24.34 -3.14 1.49
N TYR A 77 -24.31 -1.82 1.62
CA TYR A 77 -23.11 -1.06 1.98
C TYR A 77 -23.47 0.20 2.76
N GLU A 78 -22.46 0.80 3.39
CA GLU A 78 -22.52 2.10 4.03
C GLU A 78 -21.37 2.96 3.47
N ILE A 79 -21.65 4.24 3.21
CA ILE A 79 -20.64 5.22 2.76
C ILE A 79 -20.70 6.47 3.62
N GLN A 80 -19.56 7.15 3.70
CA GLN A 80 -19.43 8.46 4.32
C GLN A 80 -18.75 9.41 3.34
N HIS A 81 -19.30 10.62 3.17
CA HIS A 81 -18.59 11.70 2.49
C HIS A 81 -17.61 12.36 3.46
N LEU A 82 -16.35 12.47 3.05
CA LEU A 82 -15.27 13.00 3.87
C LEU A 82 -15.24 14.53 3.81
N SER A 83 -14.82 15.16 4.91
CA SER A 83 -14.38 16.57 4.87
C SER A 83 -13.06 16.70 4.12
N ASP A 84 -12.73 17.88 3.58
CA ASP A 84 -11.47 18.13 2.87
C ASP A 84 -10.24 17.65 3.66
N LYS A 85 -10.20 17.92 4.96
CA LYS A 85 -9.08 17.49 5.83
C LYS A 85 -8.99 15.96 5.95
N ALA A 86 -10.13 15.29 6.12
CA ALA A 86 -10.18 13.83 6.21
C ALA A 86 -9.86 13.19 4.86
N TYR A 87 -10.34 13.79 3.77
CA TYR A 87 -10.08 13.34 2.41
C TYR A 87 -8.59 13.38 2.05
N VAL A 88 -7.88 14.46 2.40
CA VAL A 88 -6.43 14.55 2.17
C VAL A 88 -5.67 13.43 2.88
N LYS A 89 -6.01 13.17 4.14
CA LYS A 89 -5.40 12.07 4.90
C LYS A 89 -5.69 10.71 4.25
N GLU A 90 -6.88 10.56 3.69
CA GLU A 90 -7.31 9.33 3.02
C GLU A 90 -6.64 9.14 1.67
N LEU A 91 -6.36 10.22 0.92
CA LEU A 91 -5.52 10.16 -0.27
C LEU A 91 -4.09 9.72 0.06
N GLU A 92 -3.49 10.28 1.11
CA GLU A 92 -2.15 9.89 1.56
C GLU A 92 -2.10 8.42 1.99
N ARG A 93 -3.11 7.95 2.74
CA ARG A 93 -3.21 6.53 3.09
C ARG A 93 -3.36 5.65 1.86
N LYS A 94 -4.24 6.03 0.93
CA LYS A 94 -4.49 5.26 -0.29
C LYS A 94 -3.23 5.20 -1.15
N LEU A 95 -2.45 6.28 -1.23
CA LEU A 95 -1.16 6.29 -1.95
C LEU A 95 -0.18 5.25 -1.41
N VAL A 96 -0.13 5.07 -0.09
CA VAL A 96 0.70 4.02 0.53
C VAL A 96 0.13 2.63 0.19
N GLU A 97 -1.18 2.43 0.32
CA GLU A 97 -1.89 1.18 -0.02
C GLU A 97 -1.58 0.73 -1.46
N GLU A 98 -1.83 1.56 -2.47
CA GLU A 98 -1.59 1.19 -3.88
C GLU A 98 -0.09 0.98 -4.19
N THR A 99 0.80 1.69 -3.48
CA THR A 99 2.25 1.48 -3.64
C THR A 99 2.65 0.12 -3.10
N GLU A 100 2.11 -0.28 -1.94
CA GLU A 100 2.32 -1.60 -1.37
C GLU A 100 1.72 -2.69 -2.28
N GLU A 101 0.50 -2.49 -2.79
CA GLU A 101 -0.15 -3.40 -3.74
C GLU A 101 0.68 -3.57 -5.01
N TYR A 102 1.16 -2.49 -5.63
CA TYR A 102 2.06 -2.53 -6.79
C TYR A 102 3.31 -3.38 -6.52
N LEU A 103 3.95 -3.20 -5.37
CA LEU A 103 5.16 -3.93 -4.98
C LEU A 103 4.90 -5.42 -4.69
N GLU A 104 3.66 -5.78 -4.37
CA GLU A 104 3.24 -7.16 -4.07
C GLU A 104 2.68 -7.90 -5.30
N THR A 105 2.45 -7.22 -6.43
CA THR A 105 1.91 -7.85 -7.65
C THR A 105 2.78 -9.00 -8.16
N GLY A 106 2.13 -10.05 -8.66
CA GLY A 106 2.80 -11.27 -9.13
C GLY A 106 3.10 -11.29 -10.63
N ASN A 107 2.52 -10.36 -11.39
CA ASN A 107 2.60 -10.29 -12.85
C ASN A 107 2.42 -8.87 -13.39
N ASP A 108 2.80 -8.67 -14.65
CA ASP A 108 2.78 -7.38 -15.33
C ASP A 108 1.35 -6.83 -15.52
N GLU A 109 0.35 -7.69 -15.71
CA GLU A 109 -1.04 -7.26 -15.87
C GLU A 109 -1.58 -6.62 -14.58
N GLU A 110 -1.36 -7.26 -13.44
CA GLU A 110 -1.70 -6.70 -12.11
C GLU A 110 -0.91 -5.42 -11.86
N SER A 111 0.39 -5.40 -12.13
CA SER A 111 1.22 -4.19 -12.00
C SER A 111 0.64 -2.99 -12.76
N VAL A 112 0.08 -3.20 -13.97
CA VAL A 112 -0.51 -2.12 -14.77
C VAL A 112 -1.79 -1.56 -14.13
N GLU A 113 -2.62 -2.39 -13.51
CA GLU A 113 -3.82 -1.94 -12.80
C GLU A 113 -3.44 -1.08 -11.58
N GLU A 114 -2.48 -1.54 -10.76
CA GLU A 114 -2.00 -0.78 -9.60
C GLU A 114 -1.32 0.55 -10.02
N LEU A 115 -0.60 0.57 -11.15
CA LEU A 115 -0.07 1.80 -11.72
C LEU A 115 -1.17 2.76 -12.19
N ALA A 116 -2.30 2.25 -12.66
CA ALA A 116 -3.44 3.06 -13.06
C ALA A 116 -4.17 3.66 -11.84
N ASP A 117 -4.26 2.92 -10.74
CA ASP A 117 -4.75 3.44 -9.46
C ASP A 117 -3.79 4.49 -8.87
N PHE A 118 -2.48 4.24 -8.93
CA PHE A 118 -1.46 5.23 -8.56
C PHE A 118 -1.57 6.52 -9.39
N LEU A 119 -1.79 6.40 -10.71
CA LEU A 119 -1.97 7.55 -11.60
C LEU A 119 -3.22 8.37 -11.24
N GLU A 120 -4.33 7.73 -10.87
CA GLU A 120 -5.54 8.42 -10.40
C GLU A 120 -5.27 9.21 -9.12
N LEU A 121 -4.54 8.63 -8.17
CA LEU A 121 -4.16 9.31 -6.93
C LEU A 121 -3.25 10.51 -7.19
N VAL A 122 -2.28 10.38 -8.10
CA VAL A 122 -1.43 11.50 -8.53
C VAL A 122 -2.28 12.64 -9.11
N ARG A 123 -3.31 12.33 -9.91
CA ARG A 123 -4.24 13.35 -10.44
C ARG A 123 -5.02 14.04 -9.33
N ALA A 124 -5.57 13.29 -8.37
CA ALA A 124 -6.30 13.86 -7.24
C ALA A 124 -5.41 14.75 -6.36
N LEU A 125 -4.18 14.31 -6.10
CA LEU A 125 -3.19 15.08 -5.33
C LEU A 125 -2.72 16.34 -6.08
N ALA A 126 -2.59 16.30 -7.41
CA ALA A 126 -2.29 17.48 -8.22
C ALA A 126 -3.33 18.59 -8.01
N VAL A 127 -4.62 18.23 -8.14
CA VAL A 127 -5.74 19.16 -7.90
C VAL A 127 -5.69 19.72 -6.48
N ARG A 128 -5.35 18.88 -5.49
CA ARG A 128 -5.17 19.33 -4.10
C ARG A 128 -4.05 20.36 -3.95
N HIS A 129 -2.97 20.23 -4.72
CA HIS A 129 -1.88 21.20 -4.76
C HIS A 129 -2.14 22.42 -5.66
N GLY A 130 -3.35 22.52 -6.21
CA GLY A 130 -3.76 23.66 -7.04
C GLY A 130 -3.18 23.62 -8.45
N CYS A 131 -2.77 22.45 -8.94
CA CYS A 131 -2.36 22.27 -10.32
C CYS A 131 -3.25 21.27 -11.05
N SER A 132 -3.42 21.51 -12.35
CA SER A 132 -3.97 20.56 -13.29
C SER A 132 -2.98 19.43 -13.56
N PHE A 133 -3.49 18.32 -14.10
CA PHE A 133 -2.63 17.24 -14.54
C PHE A 133 -1.67 17.67 -15.66
N ASP A 134 -2.11 18.56 -16.55
CA ASP A 134 -1.28 19.06 -17.65
C ASP A 134 -0.11 19.90 -17.11
N GLU A 135 -0.34 20.75 -16.11
CA GLU A 135 0.74 21.50 -15.43
C GLU A 135 1.71 20.58 -14.71
N LEU A 136 1.23 19.51 -14.06
CA LEU A 136 2.09 18.49 -13.46
C LEU A 136 2.94 17.78 -14.52
N GLU A 137 2.35 17.44 -15.66
CA GLU A 137 3.03 16.80 -16.77
C GLU A 137 4.09 17.71 -17.40
N ASP A 138 3.84 19.02 -17.48
CA ASP A 138 4.84 20.00 -17.90
C ASP A 138 6.01 20.13 -16.92
N VAL A 139 5.75 20.03 -15.60
CA VAL A 139 6.82 19.93 -14.60
C VAL A 139 7.63 18.64 -14.80
N ARG A 140 6.98 17.50 -15.03
CA ARG A 140 7.64 16.21 -15.29
C ARG A 140 8.51 16.27 -16.55
N ARG A 141 7.98 16.84 -17.64
CA ARG A 141 8.70 17.02 -18.92
C ARG A 141 9.92 17.90 -18.77
N ARG A 142 9.81 19.07 -18.14
CA ARG A 142 10.97 19.96 -17.90
C ARG A 142 12.07 19.26 -17.09
N LYS A 143 11.71 18.52 -16.02
CA LYS A 143 12.69 17.72 -15.27
C LYS A 143 13.35 16.65 -16.14
N ALA A 144 12.59 16.00 -17.01
CA ALA A 144 13.12 14.99 -17.93
C ALA A 144 14.05 15.59 -19.00
N GLU A 145 13.77 16.80 -19.48
CA GLU A 145 14.61 17.56 -20.41
C GLU A 145 15.91 18.03 -19.72
N GLU A 146 15.81 18.56 -18.49
CA GLU A 146 16.94 19.09 -17.73
C GLU A 146 17.86 18.00 -17.14
N ARG A 147 17.29 16.87 -16.68
CA ARG A 147 17.98 15.89 -15.82
C ARG A 147 17.94 14.47 -16.39
N GLY A 148 17.29 14.27 -17.53
CA GLY A 148 17.01 12.94 -18.07
C GLY A 148 15.86 12.24 -17.35
N ALA A 149 15.57 11.02 -17.81
CA ALA A 149 14.57 10.12 -17.24
C ALA A 149 15.24 8.79 -16.83
N PHE A 150 14.48 7.89 -16.23
CA PHE A 150 15.00 6.57 -15.78
C PHE A 150 15.30 5.57 -16.92
N LYS A 151 15.36 6.01 -18.18
CA LYS A 151 15.56 5.14 -19.36
C LYS A 151 16.95 4.50 -19.40
N GLU A 152 17.97 5.22 -18.94
CA GLU A 152 19.35 4.77 -18.95
C GLU A 152 19.69 3.81 -17.79
N ARG A 153 18.75 3.57 -16.86
CA ARG A 153 18.91 2.65 -15.71
C ARG A 153 20.15 2.94 -14.83
N ILE A 154 20.46 4.21 -14.65
CA ILE A 154 21.62 4.67 -13.89
C ILE A 154 21.33 4.54 -12.38
N TYR A 155 22.23 3.86 -11.66
CA TYR A 155 22.24 3.79 -10.20
C TYR A 155 23.51 4.49 -9.69
N LEU A 156 23.34 5.55 -8.89
CA LEU A 156 24.46 6.29 -8.30
C LEU A 156 25.02 5.50 -7.10
N VAL A 157 26.32 5.20 -7.13
CA VAL A 157 26.98 4.42 -6.06
C VAL A 157 27.70 5.32 -5.06
N GLU A 158 28.49 6.27 -5.55
CA GLU A 158 29.26 7.19 -4.71
C GLU A 158 29.48 8.52 -5.44
N VAL A 159 29.75 9.57 -4.66
CA VAL A 159 30.22 10.88 -5.12
C VAL A 159 31.35 11.27 -4.17
N GLU A 160 32.49 11.67 -4.73
CA GLU A 160 33.63 12.22 -3.98
C GLU A 160 33.73 13.71 -4.30
N ASP A 161 33.94 14.54 -3.28
CA ASP A 161 34.21 15.96 -3.46
C ASP A 161 35.68 16.18 -3.82
N GLU A 162 35.97 17.12 -4.71
CA GLU A 162 37.35 17.55 -4.96
C GLU A 162 37.94 18.14 -3.68
N SER A 163 39.02 17.52 -3.18
CA SER A 163 39.73 17.93 -1.95
C SER A 163 40.64 19.15 -2.15
#